data_AF-A0AAD2FBV5-F1
#
_entry.id   AF-A0AAD2FBV5-F1
#
_cell.length_a   1.000
_cell.length_b   1.000
_cell.length_c   1.000
_cell.angle_alpha   90.00
_cell.angle_beta   90.00
_cell.angle_gamma   90.00
#
_symmetry.space_group_name_H-M   'P 1'
#
loop_
_entity.id
_entity.type
_entity.pdbx_description
1 polymer ?
#
loop_
_entity_poly.entity_id
_entity_poly.type
_entity_poly.pdbx_seq_one_letter_code
_entity_poly.pdbx_strand_id
1 'polypeptide(L)'
;MKALSYIRKRIGHHHDLFDGPGEPLPKGKQTEPKIKWRHSRARVLLYDDIERGVLQFDDEDQPMISLKDIYAMHPEYADYLFVNFERRLIALKDLFDELIRRADDDIAALENYMANHEISEVNWLGMIQWQGSEAQEYVIEDIDEDAHLESLQSHA
;
A
#
# COMPACT_ATOMS: atom_id res chain seq x y z
N MET A 1 -21.75 18.62 56.93
CA MET A 1 -21.74 18.99 55.50
C MET A 1 -20.67 18.16 54.81
N LYS A 2 -20.98 17.68 53.60
CA LYS A 2 -20.19 16.91 52.59
C LYS A 2 -18.71 17.35 52.51
N ALA A 3 -17.70 16.60 52.06
CA ALA A 3 -17.43 15.22 51.64
C ALA A 3 -15.90 15.20 51.29
N LEU A 4 -15.34 14.01 50.98
CA LEU A 4 -14.05 13.77 50.29
C LEU A 4 -12.79 13.86 51.20
N SER A 5 -12.13 12.80 51.65
CA SER A 5 -11.66 11.58 50.95
C SER A 5 -10.88 11.94 49.67
N TYR A 6 -9.69 11.46 49.34
CA TYR A 6 -8.87 10.35 49.82
C TYR A 6 -7.62 10.36 48.92
N ILE A 7 -6.43 10.75 49.39
CA ILE A 7 -5.18 10.45 48.64
C ILE A 7 -4.06 10.16 49.64
N ARG A 8 -3.78 8.87 49.88
CA ARG A 8 -2.49 8.42 50.41
C ARG A 8 -2.08 7.09 49.77
N LYS A 9 -1.05 7.18 48.93
CA LYS A 9 -0.21 6.12 48.33
C LYS A 9 -0.01 4.89 49.25
N ARG A 10 -0.09 3.68 48.66
CA ARG A 10 0.77 2.50 48.89
C ARG A 10 0.66 1.61 47.64
N ILE A 11 1.64 1.51 46.74
CA ILE A 11 2.67 0.45 46.68
C ILE A 11 2.28 -0.79 47.50
N GLY A 12 1.72 -1.81 46.84
CA GLY A 12 1.66 -3.21 47.30
C GLY A 12 2.21 -4.08 46.15
N HIS A 13 3.36 -4.72 46.30
CA HIS A 13 3.57 -6.08 46.85
C HIS A 13 2.90 -7.18 46.00
N HIS A 14 3.75 -8.02 45.41
CA HIS A 14 3.50 -8.96 44.31
C HIS A 14 3.09 -10.38 44.80
N HIS A 15 2.72 -10.55 46.06
CA HIS A 15 2.17 -11.79 46.59
C HIS A 15 1.02 -11.42 47.50
N ASP A 16 -0.02 -12.25 47.54
CA ASP A 16 -1.27 -12.10 48.30
C ASP A 16 -2.44 -11.52 47.48
N LEU A 17 -3.04 -12.35 46.62
CA LEU A 17 -4.52 -12.49 46.46
C LEU A 17 -4.85 -13.40 45.25
N PHE A 18 -4.53 -14.69 45.34
CA PHE A 18 -5.07 -15.66 44.37
C PHE A 18 -5.47 -16.94 45.10
N ASP A 19 -6.64 -16.90 45.74
CA ASP A 19 -7.24 -18.08 46.38
C ASP A 19 -8.78 -18.04 46.34
N GLY A 20 -9.34 -17.59 45.22
CA GLY A 20 -10.79 -17.59 44.92
C GLY A 20 -11.02 -17.86 43.44
N PRO A 21 -12.22 -18.36 43.04
CA PRO A 21 -12.48 -18.73 41.65
C PRO A 21 -12.28 -17.48 40.79
N GLY A 22 -11.24 -17.51 39.95
CA GLY A 22 -10.69 -16.34 39.28
C GLY A 22 -11.79 -15.48 38.66
N GLU A 23 -11.87 -14.23 39.13
CA GLU A 23 -12.67 -13.23 38.43
C GLU A 23 -12.21 -13.22 36.96
N PRO A 24 -13.13 -13.34 35.98
CA PRO A 24 -12.74 -13.26 34.60
C PRO A 24 -12.08 -11.90 34.37
N LEU A 25 -10.88 -11.91 33.80
CA LEU A 25 -10.16 -10.70 33.40
C LEU A 25 -11.15 -9.74 32.73
N PRO A 26 -11.14 -8.44 33.07
CA PRO A 26 -12.02 -7.48 32.40
C PRO A 26 -11.73 -7.56 30.91
N LYS A 27 -12.70 -8.11 30.15
CA LYS A 27 -12.66 -8.10 28.69
C LYS A 27 -12.76 -6.64 28.27
N GLY A 28 -11.63 -5.95 28.20
CA GLY A 28 -11.55 -4.63 27.61
C GLY A 28 -12.16 -4.75 26.22
N LYS A 29 -13.30 -4.10 25.99
CA LYS A 29 -13.83 -3.94 24.64
C LYS A 29 -12.77 -3.15 23.90
N GLN A 30 -11.93 -3.81 23.10
CA GLN A 30 -11.10 -3.10 22.15
C GLN A 30 -12.04 -2.27 21.30
N THR A 31 -11.99 -0.96 21.48
CA THR A 31 -12.69 -0.01 20.63
C THR A 31 -11.69 0.41 19.58
N GLU A 32 -12.08 0.33 18.31
CA GLU A 32 -11.22 0.79 17.22
C GLU A 32 -10.76 2.24 17.46
N PRO A 33 -9.56 2.59 16.98
CA PRO A 33 -9.04 3.93 17.10
C PRO A 33 -9.98 4.93 16.42
N LYS A 34 -9.95 6.18 16.90
CA LYS A 34 -10.72 7.27 16.30
C LYS A 34 -10.27 7.58 14.85
N ILE A 35 -9.05 7.18 14.50
CA ILE A 35 -8.50 7.33 13.16
C ILE A 35 -9.23 6.36 12.22
N LYS A 36 -9.76 6.89 11.12
CA LYS A 36 -10.42 6.06 10.09
C LYS A 36 -9.40 5.12 9.44
N TRP A 37 -9.77 3.85 9.25
CA TRP A 37 -8.95 2.83 8.58
C TRP A 37 -8.30 3.31 7.27
N ARG A 38 -9.02 4.06 6.43
CA ARG A 38 -8.50 4.58 5.15
C ARG A 38 -7.22 5.43 5.30
N HIS A 39 -7.02 6.06 6.45
CA HIS A 39 -5.89 6.93 6.75
C HIS A 39 -4.95 6.33 7.80
N SER A 40 -5.10 5.05 8.12
CA SER A 40 -4.29 4.39 9.13
C SER A 40 -2.91 4.01 8.60
N ARG A 41 -1.92 4.00 9.49
CA ARG A 41 -0.60 3.42 9.19
C ARG A 41 -0.71 1.93 8.85
N ALA A 42 -1.57 1.20 9.56
CA ALA A 42 -1.87 -0.21 9.31
C ALA A 42 -2.31 -0.47 7.86
N ARG A 43 -3.17 0.37 7.27
CA ARG A 43 -3.59 0.21 5.88
C ARG A 43 -2.41 0.40 4.92
N VAL A 44 -1.53 1.36 5.20
CA VAL A 44 -0.34 1.61 4.36
C VAL A 44 0.60 0.42 4.40
N LEU A 45 0.89 -0.11 5.59
CA LEU A 45 1.73 -1.31 5.73
C LEU A 45 1.13 -2.51 4.98
N LEU A 46 -0.18 -2.71 5.12
CA LEU A 46 -0.85 -3.81 4.44
C LEU A 46 -0.83 -3.66 2.92
N TYR A 47 -0.90 -2.43 2.42
CA TYR A 47 -0.74 -2.12 1.01
C TYR A 47 0.68 -2.43 0.54
N ASP A 48 1.71 -1.96 1.27
CA ASP A 48 3.11 -2.21 0.95
C ASP A 48 3.46 -3.71 0.98
N ASP A 49 2.88 -4.47 1.91
CA ASP A 49 3.07 -5.92 2.02
C ASP A 49 2.52 -6.67 0.80
N ILE A 50 1.38 -6.23 0.25
CA ILE A 50 0.78 -6.77 -0.98
C ILE A 50 1.62 -6.35 -2.19
N GLU A 51 1.95 -5.05 -2.31
CA GLU A 51 2.72 -4.50 -3.43
C GLU A 51 4.10 -5.17 -3.57
N ARG A 52 4.78 -5.44 -2.45
CA ARG A 52 6.09 -6.12 -2.43
C ARG A 52 6.00 -7.63 -2.61
N GLY A 53 4.78 -8.19 -2.69
CA GLY A 53 4.56 -9.63 -2.81
C GLY A 53 4.92 -10.44 -1.55
N VAL A 54 4.96 -9.80 -0.38
CA VAL A 54 5.10 -10.48 0.92
C VAL A 54 3.82 -11.24 1.23
N LEU A 55 2.67 -10.63 0.94
CA LEU A 55 1.36 -11.28 0.98
C LEU A 55 1.01 -11.81 -0.38
N GLN A 56 0.95 -13.14 -0.47
CA GLN A 56 0.54 -13.87 -1.66
C GLN A 56 -0.83 -14.49 -1.44
N PHE A 57 -1.57 -14.60 -2.53
CA PHE A 57 -2.91 -15.16 -2.57
C PHE A 57 -2.93 -16.35 -3.51
N ASP A 58 -3.74 -17.34 -3.20
CA ASP A 58 -3.97 -18.50 -4.05
C ASP A 58 -5.02 -18.20 -5.14
N ASP A 59 -5.32 -19.22 -5.95
CA ASP A 59 -6.31 -19.16 -7.03
C ASP A 59 -7.76 -18.96 -6.52
N GLU A 60 -8.00 -19.14 -5.21
CA GLU A 60 -9.30 -18.96 -4.53
C GLU A 60 -9.36 -17.61 -3.79
N ASP A 61 -8.43 -16.69 -4.11
CA ASP A 61 -8.25 -15.38 -3.48
C ASP A 61 -8.04 -15.43 -1.97
N GLN A 62 -7.61 -16.58 -1.44
CA GLN A 62 -7.26 -16.74 -0.04
C GLN A 62 -5.78 -16.44 0.18
N PRO A 63 -5.42 -15.76 1.29
CA PRO A 63 -4.03 -15.57 1.62
C PRO A 63 -3.35 -16.92 1.88
N MET A 64 -2.15 -17.11 1.31
CA MET A 64 -1.36 -18.34 1.48
C MET A 64 -0.91 -18.57 2.93
N ILE A 65 -0.82 -17.50 3.72
CA ILE A 65 -0.52 -17.54 5.15
C ILE A 65 -1.79 -17.25 5.95
N SER A 66 -1.85 -17.77 7.19
CA SER A 66 -3.07 -17.64 7.98
C SER A 66 -3.35 -16.18 8.33
N LEU A 67 -4.64 -15.81 8.37
CA LEU A 67 -5.06 -14.45 8.72
C LEU A 67 -4.51 -13.99 10.09
N LYS A 68 -4.34 -14.92 11.03
CA LYS A 68 -3.76 -14.63 12.34
C LYS A 68 -2.28 -14.28 12.25
N ASP A 69 -1.54 -14.98 11.39
CA ASP A 69 -0.13 -14.71 11.18
C ASP A 69 0.06 -13.36 10.48
N ILE A 70 -0.78 -13.06 9.47
CA ILE A 70 -0.80 -11.74 8.82
C ILE A 70 -1.06 -10.64 9.84
N TYR A 71 -2.09 -10.82 10.67
CA TYR A 71 -2.46 -9.86 11.70
C TYR A 71 -1.35 -9.64 12.76
N ALA A 72 -0.48 -10.63 12.94
CA ALA A 72 0.65 -10.56 13.86
C ALA A 72 1.94 -9.98 13.22
N MET A 73 1.99 -9.77 11.91
CA MET A 73 3.18 -9.27 11.21
C MET A 73 3.61 -7.88 11.67
N HIS A 74 2.62 -7.00 11.90
CA HIS A 74 2.87 -5.61 12.26
C HIS A 74 2.12 -5.24 13.55
N PRO A 75 2.77 -4.60 14.53
CA PRO A 75 2.12 -4.20 15.77
C PRO A 75 0.96 -3.21 15.54
N GLU A 76 1.00 -2.41 14.48
CA GLU A 76 -0.06 -1.46 14.10
C GLU A 76 -1.39 -2.14 13.75
N TYR A 77 -1.37 -3.43 13.40
CA TYR A 77 -2.60 -4.18 13.12
C TYR A 77 -3.40 -4.42 14.40
N ALA A 78 -2.71 -4.58 15.54
CA ALA A 78 -3.32 -4.85 16.85
C ALA A 78 -4.21 -3.72 17.36
N ASP A 79 -4.07 -2.50 16.82
CA ASP A 79 -4.93 -1.36 17.13
C ASP A 79 -6.35 -1.54 16.57
N TYR A 80 -6.52 -2.37 15.55
CA TYR A 80 -7.80 -2.58 14.87
C TYR A 80 -8.48 -3.87 15.32
N LEU A 81 -9.76 -4.05 14.98
CA LEU A 81 -10.45 -5.29 15.32
C LEU A 81 -10.11 -6.39 14.33
N PHE A 82 -9.61 -7.52 14.85
CA PHE A 82 -9.34 -8.72 14.05
C PHE A 82 -10.57 -9.19 13.23
N VAL A 83 -11.78 -9.08 13.79
CA VAL A 83 -13.03 -9.46 13.08
C VAL A 83 -13.28 -8.66 11.80
N ASN A 84 -12.68 -7.47 11.67
CA ASN A 84 -12.80 -6.64 10.49
C ASN A 84 -11.61 -6.78 9.54
N PHE A 85 -10.56 -7.50 9.94
CA PHE A 85 -9.27 -7.52 9.25
C PHE A 85 -9.35 -8.27 7.92
N GLU A 86 -10.00 -9.44 7.89
CA GLU A 86 -10.23 -10.23 6.67
C GLU A 86 -10.89 -9.40 5.57
N ARG A 87 -12.02 -8.76 5.88
CA ARG A 87 -12.73 -7.89 4.94
C ARG A 87 -11.85 -6.75 4.43
N ARG A 88 -10.94 -6.22 5.26
CA ARG A 88 -10.04 -5.12 4.88
C ARG A 88 -8.91 -5.60 3.97
N LEU A 89 -8.43 -6.82 4.20
CA LEU A 89 -7.43 -7.48 3.36
C LEU A 89 -8.00 -7.73 1.97
N ILE A 90 -9.18 -8.39 1.89
CA ILE A 90 -9.85 -8.67 0.62
C ILE A 90 -10.14 -7.38 -0.15
N ALA A 91 -10.71 -6.37 0.52
CA ALA A 91 -10.99 -5.09 -0.13
C ALA A 91 -9.75 -4.34 -0.64
N LEU A 92 -8.56 -4.59 -0.07
CA LEU A 92 -7.31 -4.06 -0.62
C LEU A 92 -6.84 -4.86 -1.82
N LYS A 93 -6.95 -6.20 -1.79
CA LYS A 93 -6.65 -7.05 -2.93
C LYS A 93 -7.54 -6.73 -4.14
N ASP A 94 -8.85 -6.63 -3.95
CA ASP A 94 -9.79 -6.25 -5.02
C ASP A 94 -9.40 -4.92 -5.67
N LEU A 95 -8.89 -3.97 -4.86
CA LEU A 95 -8.40 -2.68 -5.37
C LEU A 95 -7.15 -2.85 -6.23
N PHE A 96 -6.21 -3.71 -5.83
CA PHE A 96 -5.02 -4.02 -6.65
C PHE A 96 -5.40 -4.67 -7.97
N ASP A 97 -6.26 -5.69 -7.93
CA ASP A 97 -6.68 -6.42 -9.12
C ASP A 97 -7.40 -5.48 -10.12
N GLU A 98 -8.25 -4.58 -9.62
CA GLU A 98 -8.88 -3.54 -10.46
C GLU A 98 -7.88 -2.52 -11.02
N LEU A 99 -6.86 -2.13 -10.26
CA LEU A 99 -5.83 -1.20 -10.74
C LEU A 99 -4.95 -1.84 -11.82
N ILE A 100 -4.59 -3.12 -11.68
CA ILE A 100 -3.84 -3.87 -12.69
C ILE A 100 -4.68 -3.99 -13.96
N ARG A 101 -5.93 -4.43 -13.84
CA ARG A 101 -6.86 -4.54 -14.97
C ARG A 101 -7.00 -3.21 -15.72
N ARG A 102 -7.10 -2.10 -14.98
CA ARG A 102 -7.17 -0.77 -15.59
C ARG A 102 -5.88 -0.36 -16.29
N ALA A 103 -4.72 -0.70 -15.73
CA ALA A 103 -3.44 -0.44 -16.39
C ALA A 103 -3.35 -1.20 -17.73
N ASP A 104 -3.79 -2.47 -17.76
CA ASP A 104 -3.84 -3.25 -19.00
C ASP A 104 -4.81 -2.64 -20.03
N ASP A 105 -6.00 -2.22 -19.58
CA ASP A 105 -6.97 -1.52 -20.44
C ASP A 105 -6.38 -0.22 -21.03
N ASP A 106 -5.68 0.56 -20.20
CA ASP A 106 -5.06 1.83 -20.60
C ASP A 106 -3.92 1.60 -21.62
N ILE A 107 -3.12 0.53 -21.45
CA ILE A 107 -2.08 0.12 -22.41
C ILE A 107 -2.72 -0.29 -23.74
N ALA A 108 -3.72 -1.17 -23.72
CA ALA A 108 -4.41 -1.62 -24.93
C ALA A 108 -5.07 -0.45 -25.69
N ALA A 109 -5.63 0.52 -24.96
CA ALA A 109 -6.18 1.74 -25.53
C ALA A 109 -5.10 2.60 -26.20
N LEU A 110 -3.92 2.73 -25.57
CA LEU A 110 -2.79 3.45 -26.13
C LEU A 110 -2.24 2.78 -27.39
N GLU A 111 -2.04 1.46 -27.36
CA GLU A 111 -1.58 0.69 -28.53
C GLU A 111 -2.56 0.83 -29.70
N ASN A 112 -3.86 0.71 -29.43
CA ASN A 112 -4.90 0.91 -30.44
C ASN A 112 -4.90 2.35 -30.98
N TYR A 113 -4.63 3.35 -30.13
CA TYR A 113 -4.51 4.73 -30.58
C TYR A 113 -3.32 4.89 -31.53
N MET A 114 -2.13 4.40 -31.14
CA MET A 114 -0.91 4.47 -31.94
C MET A 114 -1.01 3.72 -33.27
N ALA A 115 -1.73 2.59 -33.30
CA ALA A 115 -1.90 1.80 -34.52
C ALA A 115 -2.82 2.46 -35.57
N ASN A 116 -3.79 3.26 -35.13
CA ASN A 116 -4.80 3.86 -36.01
C ASN A 116 -4.55 5.34 -36.33
N HIS A 117 -3.64 6.01 -35.61
CA HIS A 117 -3.35 7.43 -35.79
C HIS A 117 -1.87 7.61 -36.11
N GLU A 118 -1.59 8.13 -37.31
CA GLU A 118 -0.25 8.56 -37.67
C GLU A 118 0.19 9.73 -36.79
N ILE A 119 1.47 9.75 -36.43
CA ILE A 119 2.05 10.84 -35.66
C ILE A 119 2.07 12.09 -36.55
N SER A 120 1.50 13.19 -36.05
CA SER A 120 1.49 14.45 -36.81
C SER A 120 2.88 15.09 -36.77
N GLU A 121 3.58 15.08 -37.91
CA GLU A 121 4.89 15.72 -38.04
C GLU A 121 4.84 17.25 -37.87
N VAL A 122 3.67 17.84 -38.08
CA VAL A 122 3.45 19.29 -37.98
C VAL A 122 2.35 19.62 -36.98
N ASN A 123 2.54 20.71 -36.25
CA ASN A 123 1.51 21.24 -35.37
C ASN A 123 0.45 22.01 -36.17
N TRP A 124 -0.59 22.50 -35.48
CA TRP A 124 -1.64 23.34 -36.06
C TRP A 124 -1.15 24.69 -36.63
N LEU A 125 0.09 25.10 -36.32
CA LEU A 125 0.78 26.28 -36.88
C LEU A 125 1.64 25.92 -38.11
N GLY A 126 1.70 24.65 -38.52
CA GLY A 126 2.56 24.18 -39.59
C GLY A 126 4.05 24.08 -39.23
N MET A 127 4.40 24.13 -37.94
CA MET A 127 5.77 23.94 -37.47
C MET A 127 6.03 22.46 -37.22
N ILE A 128 7.23 22.00 -37.60
CA ILE A 128 7.69 20.63 -37.33
C ILE A 128 7.65 20.37 -35.82
N GLN A 129 7.06 19.25 -35.43
CA GLN A 129 7.03 18.78 -34.06
C GLN A 129 8.21 17.85 -33.80
N TRP A 130 8.65 17.81 -32.54
CA TRP A 130 9.65 16.83 -32.10
C TRP A 130 9.16 15.39 -32.27
N GLN A 131 7.89 15.14 -31.92
CA GLN A 131 7.31 13.80 -31.96
C GLN A 131 7.17 13.30 -33.39
N GLY A 132 7.79 12.15 -33.69
CA GLY A 132 7.81 11.54 -35.02
C GLY A 132 8.79 12.20 -35.99
N SER A 133 9.65 13.10 -35.53
CA SER A 133 10.71 13.69 -36.38
C SER A 133 11.95 12.80 -36.47
N GLU A 134 12.69 12.93 -37.57
CA GLU A 134 13.99 12.27 -37.79
C GLU A 134 15.00 12.58 -36.66
N ALA A 135 14.94 13.79 -36.11
CA ALA A 135 15.79 14.17 -34.98
C ALA A 135 15.48 13.38 -33.70
N GLN A 136 14.22 12.97 -33.50
CA GLN A 136 13.84 12.09 -32.39
C GLN A 136 14.34 10.66 -32.62
N GLU A 137 14.25 10.16 -33.85
CA GLU A 137 14.76 8.84 -34.23
C GLU A 137 16.25 8.71 -33.90
N TYR A 138 17.07 9.68 -34.33
CA TYR A 138 18.51 9.67 -34.00
C TYR A 138 18.79 9.73 -32.50
N VAL A 139 18.01 10.47 -31.72
CA VAL A 139 18.19 10.50 -30.26
C VAL A 139 17.81 9.16 -29.61
N ILE A 140 16.81 8.46 -30.15
CA ILE A 140 16.45 7.13 -29.68
C ILE A 140 17.58 6.14 -30.00
N GLU A 141 18.14 6.19 -31.22
CA GLU A 141 19.31 5.39 -31.61
C GLU A 141 20.52 5.68 -30.70
N ASP A 142 20.84 6.94 -30.43
CA ASP A 142 21.94 7.33 -29.53
C ASP A 142 21.73 6.87 -28.07
N ILE A 143 20.47 6.73 -27.65
CA ILE A 143 20.13 6.19 -26.33
C ILE A 143 20.31 4.67 -26.33
N ASP A 144 19.81 3.97 -27.35
CA ASP A 144 19.92 2.53 -27.48
C ASP A 144 21.38 2.06 -27.66
N GLU A 145 22.22 2.87 -28.29
CA GLU A 145 23.66 2.63 -28.45
C GLU A 145 24.50 3.15 -27.26
N ASP A 146 23.88 3.73 -26.22
CA ASP A 146 24.56 4.40 -25.11
C ASP A 146 25.56 5.52 -25.53
N ALA A 147 25.54 5.95 -26.79
CA ALA A 147 26.48 6.92 -27.39
C ALA A 147 26.42 8.29 -26.70
N HIS A 148 25.26 8.64 -26.14
CA HIS A 148 25.08 9.84 -25.33
C HIS A 148 26.02 9.90 -24.10
N LEU A 149 26.49 8.76 -23.60
CA LEU A 149 27.43 8.67 -22.46
C LEU A 149 28.88 8.95 -22.86
N GLU A 150 29.27 8.70 -24.11
CA GLU A 150 30.64 8.95 -24.60
C GLU A 150 30.95 10.44 -24.71
N SER A 151 29.94 11.25 -25.03
CA SER A 151 30.05 12.71 -25.12
C SER A 151 30.51 13.35 -23.80
N LEU A 152 30.12 12.78 -22.66
CA LEU A 152 30.45 13.27 -21.31
C LEU A 152 31.90 12.96 -20.89
N GLN A 153 32.53 11.93 -21.46
CA GLN A 153 33.90 11.54 -21.11
C GLN A 153 34.96 12.35 -21.86
N SER A 154 34.61 12.97 -22.99
CA SER A 154 35.54 13.75 -23.82
C SER A 154 35.86 15.16 -23.29
N HIS A 155 35.20 15.59 -22.21
CA HIS A 155 35.35 16.90 -21.58
C HIS A 155 35.84 16.87 -20.12
N ALA A 156 36.32 15.71 -19.64
CA ALA A 156 36.99 15.55 -18.35
C ALA A 156 38.52 15.43 -18.52
#